data_AF-A0A4P6EKT5-F1
#
_entry.id   AF-A0A4P6EKT5-F1
#
_cell.length_a   1.000
_cell.length_b   1.000
_cell.length_c   1.000
_cell.angle_alpha   90.00
_cell.angle_beta   90.00
_cell.angle_gamma   90.00
#
_symmetry.space_group_name_H-M   'P 1'
#
loop_
_entity.id
_entity.type
_entity.pdbx_description
1 polymer ?
#
loop_
_entity_poly.entity_id
_entity_poly.type
_entity_poly.pdbx_seq_one_letter_code
_entity_poly.pdbx_strand_id
1 'polypeptide(L)'
;MLGETGRQVQSPAPDSARGLVAGLSRARRRGTILVGAAIAIPAVTLGAVTVGLAVANSREADRALLTAEQFGQIRVGDARTDIGHLLPRYTLPRPDGGRPGCDYFAITTNPFADEFEDAYEICWDQDLVVSTALVEGAAR
;
A
#
# COMPACT_ATOMS: atom_id res chain seq x y z
N MET A 1 -24.63 -86.27 -17.67
CA MET A 1 -23.77 -85.34 -16.90
C MET A 1 -23.35 -84.23 -17.84
N LEU A 2 -23.89 -83.01 -17.67
CA LEU A 2 -23.38 -81.79 -18.28
C LEU A 2 -23.78 -80.66 -17.32
N GLY A 3 -22.80 -80.15 -16.59
CA GLY A 3 -22.96 -79.02 -15.66
C GLY A 3 -22.58 -77.73 -16.38
N GLU A 4 -23.56 -76.85 -16.57
CA GLU A 4 -23.31 -75.45 -16.92
C GLU A 4 -23.20 -74.63 -15.64
N THR A 5 -21.97 -74.30 -15.24
CA THR A 5 -21.74 -73.28 -14.21
C THR A 5 -21.92 -71.91 -14.84
N GLY A 6 -23.14 -71.37 -14.75
CA GLY A 6 -23.44 -69.98 -15.08
C GLY A 6 -22.68 -69.03 -14.14
N ARG A 7 -21.68 -68.34 -14.67
CA ARG A 7 -20.95 -67.27 -13.97
C ARG A 7 -21.87 -66.05 -13.87
N GLN A 8 -22.55 -65.89 -12.74
CA GLN A 8 -23.29 -64.66 -12.44
C GLN A 8 -22.30 -63.50 -12.28
N VAL A 9 -22.29 -62.61 -13.27
CA VAL A 9 -21.64 -61.29 -13.17
C VAL A 9 -22.51 -60.45 -12.23
N GLN A 10 -22.11 -60.38 -10.96
CA GLN A 10 -22.72 -59.47 -10.00
C GLN A 10 -22.45 -58.03 -10.44
N SER A 11 -23.47 -57.37 -10.96
CA SER A 11 -23.43 -55.93 -11.21
C SER A 11 -23.42 -55.18 -9.87
N PRO A 12 -22.50 -54.23 -9.66
CA PRO A 12 -22.45 -53.47 -8.42
C PRO A 12 -23.76 -52.71 -8.21
N ALA A 13 -24.32 -52.81 -7.00
CA ALA A 13 -25.58 -52.17 -6.65
C ALA A 13 -25.52 -50.65 -6.88
N PRO A 14 -26.59 -50.03 -7.41
CA PRO A 14 -26.63 -48.60 -7.78
C PRO A 14 -26.33 -47.66 -6.59
N ASP A 15 -26.56 -48.10 -5.35
CA ASP A 15 -26.29 -47.32 -4.15
C ASP A 15 -24.80 -47.22 -3.81
N SER A 16 -24.01 -48.24 -4.17
CA SER A 16 -22.54 -48.21 -4.01
C SER A 16 -21.91 -47.20 -4.97
N ALA A 17 -22.42 -47.12 -6.20
CA ALA A 17 -21.96 -46.15 -7.20
C ALA A 17 -22.30 -44.71 -6.79
N ARG A 18 -23.51 -44.47 -6.27
CA ARG A 18 -23.92 -43.15 -5.76
C ARG A 18 -23.09 -42.70 -4.56
N GLY A 19 -22.79 -43.61 -3.63
CA GLY A 19 -21.91 -43.34 -2.48
C GLY A 19 -20.48 -42.95 -2.90
N LEU A 20 -19.93 -43.62 -3.92
CA LEU A 20 -18.59 -43.32 -4.44
C LEU A 20 -18.51 -41.94 -5.11
N VAL A 21 -19.53 -41.59 -5.91
CA VAL A 21 -19.61 -40.28 -6.60
C VAL A 21 -19.82 -39.14 -5.59
N ALA A 22 -20.64 -39.36 -4.56
CA ALA A 22 -20.81 -38.41 -3.47
C ALA A 22 -19.51 -38.25 -2.64
N GLY A 23 -18.77 -39.34 -2.42
CA GLY A 23 -17.45 -39.31 -1.76
C GLY A 23 -16.40 -38.55 -2.57
N LEU A 24 -16.29 -38.84 -3.88
CA LEU A 24 -15.33 -38.17 -4.76
C LEU A 24 -15.61 -36.67 -4.91
N SER A 25 -16.88 -36.27 -5.05
CA SER A 25 -17.26 -34.86 -5.16
C SER A 25 -16.96 -34.09 -3.87
N ARG A 26 -17.19 -34.71 -2.71
CA ARG A 26 -16.89 -34.11 -1.39
C ARG A 26 -15.38 -34.03 -1.15
N ALA A 27 -14.61 -35.05 -1.56
CA ALA A 27 -13.15 -35.05 -1.52
C ALA A 27 -12.54 -33.99 -2.46
N ARG A 28 -13.04 -33.88 -3.70
CA ARG A 28 -12.64 -32.84 -4.66
C ARG A 28 -12.90 -31.43 -4.11
N ARG A 29 -14.08 -31.17 -3.55
CA ARG A 29 -14.40 -29.87 -2.93
C ARG A 29 -13.41 -29.50 -1.82
N ARG A 30 -13.08 -30.45 -0.94
CA ARG A 30 -12.11 -30.21 0.15
C ARG A 30 -10.71 -29.94 -0.41
N GLY A 31 -10.28 -30.70 -1.41
CA GLY A 31 -8.99 -30.48 -2.09
C GLY A 31 -8.92 -29.11 -2.76
N THR A 32 -9.96 -28.70 -3.48
CA THR A 32 -10.01 -27.37 -4.13
C THR A 32 -10.02 -26.23 -3.13
N ILE A 33 -10.68 -26.40 -1.97
CA ILE A 33 -10.69 -25.37 -0.92
C ILE A 33 -9.29 -25.25 -0.28
N LEU A 34 -8.62 -26.36 0.00
CA LEU A 34 -7.28 -26.36 0.59
C LEU A 34 -6.24 -25.76 -0.36
N VAL A 35 -6.26 -26.16 -1.64
CA VAL A 35 -5.35 -25.61 -2.66
C VAL A 35 -5.66 -24.13 -2.92
N GLY A 36 -6.94 -23.77 -2.99
CA GLY A 36 -7.37 -22.37 -3.12
C GLY A 36 -6.90 -21.50 -1.95
N ALA A 37 -7.01 -22.00 -0.72
CA ALA A 37 -6.54 -21.30 0.48
C ALA A 37 -5.01 -21.14 0.50
N ALA A 38 -4.26 -22.16 0.08
CA ALA A 38 -2.80 -22.10 0.02
C ALA A 38 -2.26 -21.02 -0.94
N ILE A 39 -3.05 -20.60 -1.94
CA ILE A 39 -2.69 -19.52 -2.86
C ILE A 39 -3.31 -18.19 -2.42
N ALA A 40 -4.59 -18.20 -2.03
CA ALA A 40 -5.31 -16.99 -1.67
C ALA A 40 -4.75 -16.33 -0.41
N ILE A 41 -4.38 -17.10 0.62
CA ILE A 41 -3.84 -16.55 1.86
C ILE A 41 -2.55 -15.76 1.62
N PRO A 42 -1.49 -16.34 1.00
CA PRO A 42 -0.27 -15.58 0.74
C PRO A 42 -0.51 -14.36 -0.15
N ALA A 43 -1.34 -14.49 -1.20
CA ALA A 43 -1.67 -13.37 -2.08
C ALA A 43 -2.39 -12.22 -1.34
N VAL A 44 -3.36 -12.55 -0.48
CA VAL A 44 -4.07 -11.56 0.36
C VAL A 44 -3.12 -10.92 1.37
N THR A 45 -2.24 -11.69 2.02
CA THR A 45 -1.25 -11.11 2.95
C THR A 45 -0.26 -10.18 2.24
N LEU A 46 0.24 -10.56 1.06
CA LEU A 46 1.12 -9.70 0.26
C LEU A 46 0.40 -8.41 -0.17
N GLY A 47 -0.84 -8.52 -0.65
CA GLY A 47 -1.66 -7.36 -0.99
C GLY A 47 -1.98 -6.47 0.21
N ALA A 48 -2.23 -7.04 1.37
CA ALA A 48 -2.48 -6.27 2.60
C ALA A 48 -1.23 -5.51 3.07
N VAL A 49 -0.05 -6.10 2.94
CA VAL A 49 1.23 -5.44 3.30
C VAL A 49 1.51 -4.26 2.36
N THR A 50 1.34 -4.42 1.05
CA THR A 50 1.57 -3.33 0.09
C THR A 50 0.59 -2.18 0.29
N VAL A 51 -0.70 -2.48 0.49
CA VAL A 51 -1.71 -1.46 0.81
C VAL A 51 -1.41 -0.81 2.17
N GLY A 52 -1.00 -1.59 3.17
CA GLY A 52 -0.63 -1.08 4.49
C GLY A 52 0.56 -0.10 4.44
N LEU A 53 1.61 -0.43 3.68
CA LEU A 53 2.76 0.47 3.47
C LEU A 53 2.37 1.75 2.73
N ALA A 54 1.56 1.64 1.68
CA ALA A 54 1.10 2.80 0.93
C ALA A 54 0.29 3.77 1.82
N VAL A 55 -0.58 3.23 2.68
CA VAL A 55 -1.35 4.01 3.66
C VAL A 55 -0.46 4.60 4.77
N ALA A 56 0.61 3.91 5.17
CA ALA A 56 1.55 4.43 6.15
C ALA A 56 2.35 5.61 5.58
N ASN A 57 2.90 5.46 4.37
CA ASN A 57 3.65 6.52 3.68
C ASN A 57 2.78 7.73 3.36
N SER A 58 1.52 7.52 2.96
CA SER A 58 0.59 8.64 2.73
C SER A 58 0.31 9.45 4.00
N ARG A 59 0.32 8.80 5.18
CA ARG A 59 0.14 9.50 6.47
C ARG A 59 1.35 10.32 6.91
N GLU A 60 2.54 10.05 6.38
CA GLU A 60 3.72 10.90 6.61
C GLU A 60 3.65 12.15 5.72
N ALA A 61 3.25 11.98 4.46
CA ALA A 61 2.99 13.09 3.53
C ALA A 61 1.84 14.00 3.98
N ASP A 62 0.74 13.44 4.51
CA ASP A 62 -0.39 14.21 5.08
C ASP A 62 0.05 15.17 6.20
N ARG A 63 1.11 14.83 6.93
CA ARG A 63 1.57 15.63 8.08
C ARG A 63 2.63 16.67 7.74
N ALA A 64 3.24 16.55 6.56
CA ALA A 64 4.21 17.50 6.01
C ALA A 64 3.59 18.39 4.91
N LEU A 65 2.26 18.30 4.71
CA LEU A 65 1.55 19.09 3.73
C LEU A 65 1.55 20.57 4.10
N LEU A 66 2.22 21.39 3.29
CA LEU A 66 2.16 22.84 3.36
C LEU A 66 1.34 23.32 2.17
N THR A 67 0.19 23.95 2.41
CA THR A 67 -0.66 24.37 1.29
C THR A 67 -0.03 25.54 0.54
N ALA A 68 -0.35 25.69 -0.75
CA ALA A 68 0.13 26.82 -1.55
C ALA A 68 -0.23 28.19 -0.93
N GLU A 69 -1.39 28.28 -0.27
CA GLU A 69 -1.83 29.50 0.42
C GLU A 69 -0.98 29.80 1.66
N GLN A 70 -0.62 28.78 2.44
CA GLN A 70 0.28 28.94 3.59
C GLN A 70 1.70 29.26 3.14
N PHE A 71 2.21 28.55 2.13
CA PHE A 71 3.53 28.80 1.56
C PHE A 71 3.65 30.23 1.02
N GLY A 72 2.63 30.73 0.31
CA GLY A 72 2.60 32.09 -0.22
C GLY A 72 2.58 33.20 0.86
N GLN A 73 2.30 32.86 2.11
CA GLN A 73 2.36 33.80 3.24
C GLN A 73 3.76 33.88 3.87
N ILE A 74 4.61 32.88 3.66
CA ILE A 74 5.96 32.82 4.23
C ILE A 74 6.89 33.73 3.43
N ARG A 75 7.68 34.55 4.13
CA ARG A 75 8.59 35.51 3.54
C ARG A 75 9.99 35.38 4.12
N VAL A 76 10.97 35.78 3.33
CA VAL A 76 12.35 35.93 3.80
C VAL A 76 12.39 36.95 4.94
N GLY A 77 13.06 36.57 6.03
CA GLY A 77 13.15 37.33 7.28
C GLY A 77 12.15 36.89 8.35
N ASP A 78 11.14 36.08 8.02
CA ASP A 78 10.20 35.58 9.01
C ASP A 78 10.90 34.68 10.02
N ALA A 79 10.60 34.88 11.30
CA ALA A 79 11.05 33.99 12.35
C ALA A 79 10.18 32.74 12.40
N ARG A 80 10.79 31.58 12.57
CA ARG A 80 10.11 30.28 12.63
C ARG A 80 8.99 30.25 13.68
N THR A 81 9.17 30.95 14.80
CA THR A 81 8.16 31.07 15.86
C THR A 81 6.92 31.84 15.42
N ASP A 82 7.09 32.84 14.57
CA ASP A 82 6.02 33.76 14.16
C ASP A 82 5.12 33.10 13.10
N ILE A 83 5.74 32.37 12.17
CA ILE A 83 5.06 31.62 11.11
C ILE A 83 4.78 30.15 11.48
N GLY A 84 5.08 29.73 12.72
CA GLY A 84 4.90 28.35 13.17
C GLY A 84 3.45 27.84 13.07
N HIS A 85 2.47 28.75 12.99
CA HIS A 85 1.07 28.43 12.75
C HIS A 85 0.76 28.07 11.27
N LEU A 86 1.61 28.51 10.34
CA LEU A 86 1.55 28.16 8.92
C LEU A 86 2.28 26.84 8.65
N LEU A 87 3.33 26.56 9.42
CA LEU A 87 4.20 25.42 9.20
C LEU A 87 3.57 24.11 9.71
N PRO A 88 3.63 23.03 8.92
CA PRO A 88 3.31 21.69 9.38
C PRO A 88 4.26 21.27 10.51
N ARG A 89 3.79 20.35 11.37
CA ARG A 89 4.61 19.82 12.47
C ARG A 89 5.74 18.91 12.00
N TYR A 90 5.63 18.37 10.79
CA TYR A 90 6.57 17.42 10.22
C TYR A 90 7.11 17.96 8.91
N THR A 91 8.34 17.58 8.60
CA THR A 91 9.02 17.88 7.34
C THR A 91 9.27 16.58 6.61
N LEU A 92 9.39 16.65 5.29
CA LEU A 92 9.93 15.56 4.50
C LEU A 92 11.42 15.35 4.82
N PRO A 93 11.95 14.13 4.60
CA PRO A 93 13.40 13.91 4.56
C PRO A 93 14.08 14.87 3.57
N ARG A 94 15.33 15.25 3.82
CA ARG A 94 16.12 15.99 2.83
C ARG A 94 16.27 15.12 1.57
N PRO A 95 15.93 15.63 0.37
CA PRO A 95 16.17 14.94 -0.89
C PRO A 95 17.66 14.84 -1.21
N ASP A 96 18.01 13.91 -2.09
CA ASP A 96 19.36 13.81 -2.64
C ASP A 96 19.78 15.12 -3.33
N GLY A 97 20.92 15.68 -2.91
CA GLY A 97 21.39 16.98 -3.40
C GLY A 97 20.69 18.20 -2.76
N GLY A 98 19.76 17.98 -1.81
CA GLY A 98 19.12 19.04 -1.05
C GLY A 98 20.10 19.88 -0.22
N ARG A 99 19.80 21.16 -0.06
CA ARG A 99 20.66 22.14 0.62
C ARG A 99 20.66 21.93 2.14
N PRO A 100 21.82 21.99 2.84
CA PRO A 100 21.90 21.96 4.31
C PRO A 100 21.14 23.13 4.95
N GLY A 101 20.56 22.91 6.13
CA GLY A 101 19.82 23.95 6.86
C GLY A 101 18.40 24.27 6.32
N CYS A 102 17.91 23.46 5.39
CA CYS A 102 16.56 23.63 4.82
C CYS A 102 15.62 22.49 5.22
N ASP A 103 14.35 22.85 5.38
CA ASP A 103 13.22 21.93 5.53
C ASP A 103 12.48 21.78 4.21
N TYR A 104 11.91 20.61 4.02
CA TYR A 104 11.14 20.25 2.82
C TYR A 104 9.71 19.88 3.23
N PHE A 105 8.73 20.33 2.46
CA PHE A 105 7.32 20.12 2.75
C PHE A 105 6.59 19.61 1.50
N ALA A 106 5.64 18.70 1.71
CA ALA A 106 4.83 18.16 0.63
C ALA A 106 3.85 19.22 0.12
N ILE A 107 3.64 19.25 -1.20
CA ILE A 107 2.66 20.15 -1.84
C ILE A 107 1.28 19.49 -1.87
N THR A 108 1.26 18.16 -2.03
CA THR A 108 0.05 17.36 -2.12
C THR A 108 0.22 16.05 -1.39
N THR A 109 -0.89 15.49 -0.93
CA THR A 109 -0.94 14.17 -0.30
C THR A 109 -1.40 13.10 -1.28
N ASN A 110 -1.76 13.49 -2.51
CA ASN A 110 -2.17 12.60 -3.57
C ASN A 110 -0.93 12.03 -4.30
N PRO A 111 -0.60 10.74 -4.14
CA PRO A 111 0.55 10.12 -4.78
C PRO A 111 0.47 10.04 -6.31
N PHE A 112 -0.68 10.38 -6.90
CA PHE A 112 -0.90 10.37 -8.34
C PHE A 112 -0.96 11.76 -8.97
N ALA A 113 -0.82 12.83 -8.17
CA ALA A 113 -0.75 14.17 -8.71
C ALA A 113 0.68 14.43 -9.24
N ASP A 114 0.79 15.16 -10.35
CA ASP A 114 2.09 15.45 -10.97
C ASP A 114 3.05 16.17 -9.99
N GLU A 115 2.49 17.02 -9.13
CA GLU A 115 3.19 17.76 -8.06
C GLU A 115 3.57 16.91 -6.83
N PHE A 116 3.27 15.60 -6.84
CA PHE A 116 3.67 14.70 -5.75
C PHE A 116 5.19 14.48 -5.70
N GLU A 117 5.88 14.67 -6.83
CA GLU A 117 7.34 14.66 -6.87
C GLU A 117 7.96 15.96 -6.33
N ASP A 118 7.19 17.03 -6.28
CA ASP A 118 7.68 18.35 -5.95
C ASP A 118 7.55 18.64 -4.44
N ALA A 119 8.40 19.53 -3.94
CA ALA A 119 8.36 19.97 -2.55
C ALA A 119 8.60 21.47 -2.43
N TYR A 120 8.03 22.05 -1.38
CA TYR A 120 8.42 23.38 -0.93
C TYR A 120 9.70 23.26 -0.09
N GLU A 121 10.70 24.05 -0.43
CA GLU A 121 11.94 24.19 0.34
C GLU A 121 11.92 25.51 1.10
N ILE A 122 12.20 25.45 2.40
CA ILE A 122 12.39 26.63 3.25
C ILE A 122 13.74 26.50 3.94
N CYS A 123 14.66 27.41 3.63
CA CYS A 123 15.98 27.44 4.23
C CYS A 123 16.04 28.42 5.37
N TRP A 124 16.74 28.00 6.42
CA TRP A 124 16.86 28.73 7.67
C TRP A 124 18.30 29.15 7.89
N ASP A 125 18.49 30.38 8.36
CA ASP A 125 19.68 30.75 9.09
C ASP A 125 19.28 31.01 10.54
N GLN A 126 19.82 30.20 11.44
CA GLN A 126 19.34 30.09 12.81
C GLN A 126 17.84 29.72 12.84
N ASP A 127 16.96 30.71 13.03
CA ASP A 127 15.49 30.54 13.02
C ASP A 127 14.79 31.52 12.06
N LEU A 128 15.55 32.17 11.17
CA LEU A 128 15.01 33.09 10.18
C LEU A 128 14.96 32.46 8.79
N VAL A 129 13.86 32.67 8.08
CA VAL A 129 13.75 32.26 6.68
C VAL A 129 14.73 33.08 5.85
N VAL A 130 15.67 32.42 5.17
CA VAL A 130 16.62 33.08 4.25
C VAL A 130 16.31 32.82 2.78
N SER A 131 15.57 31.75 2.48
CA SER A 131 15.17 31.41 1.12
C SER A 131 13.95 30.49 1.15
N THR A 132 13.06 30.68 0.18
CA THR A 132 11.95 29.77 -0.12
C THR A 132 12.01 29.39 -1.59
N ALA A 133 11.81 28.13 -1.93
CA ALA A 133 11.81 27.67 -3.31
C ALA A 133 10.82 26.51 -3.52
N LEU A 134 10.42 26.32 -4.78
CA LEU A 134 9.81 25.08 -5.25
C LEU A 134 10.93 24.22 -5.81
N VAL A 135 11.07 22.98 -5.33
CA VAL A 135 12.06 22.02 -5.80
C VAL A 135 11.38 20.83 -6.44
N GLU A 136 11.80 20.48 -7.65
CA GLU A 136 11.27 19.35 -8.40
C GLU A 136 11.91 18.03 -7.96
N GLY A 137 11.13 16.95 -7.91
CA GLY A 137 11.65 15.59 -7.66
C GLY A 137 12.17 15.33 -6.24
N ALA A 138 11.83 16.16 -5.26
CA ALA A 138 12.32 16.13 -3.90
C ALA A 138 11.59 15.14 -2.96
N ALA A 139 10.43 14.61 -3.33
CA ALA A 139 9.63 13.74 -2.47
C ALA A 139 9.94 12.22 -2.61
N ARG A 140 11.02 11.85 -3.32
CA ARG A 140 11.37 10.47 -3.67
C ARG A 140 12.22 9.75 -2.61
#